data_AF-A0A2N2FUT3-F1
#
_entry.id   AF-A0A2N2FUT3-F1
#
_cell.length_a   1.000
_cell.length_b   1.000
_cell.length_c   1.000
_cell.angle_alpha   90.00
_cell.angle_beta   90.00
_cell.angle_gamma   90.00
#
_symmetry.space_group_name_H-M   'P 1'
#
loop_
_entity.id
_entity.type
_entity.pdbx_description
1 polymer ?
#
loop_
_entity_poly.entity_id
_entity_poly.type
_entity_poly.pdbx_seq_one_letter_code
_entity_poly.pdbx_strand_id
1 'polypeptide(L)'
;MKSKKDADKTKRDEQLRTLADGATKSFENAEALYREATILREHGCASRSLFLHQISLEECGKIEIIGGWATSILAGHKVDVSKLPKVMITHKSKNLANAYFLPVEDDERKGRQNGDWKAAHAAFNKQKDQFHLESNTAKNASLYVDFANETFTMPSERITDEMVEEISQRNHDFEGVKNFV
;
A
#
# COMPACT_ATOMS: atom_id res chain seq x y z
N MET A 1 30.98 -29.91 -11.94
CA MET A 1 30.16 -29.72 -10.72
C MET A 1 30.23 -28.25 -10.35
N LYS A 2 29.10 -27.53 -10.27
CA LYS A 2 29.08 -26.17 -9.69
C LYS A 2 29.43 -26.26 -8.20
N SER A 3 30.22 -25.33 -7.67
CA SER A 3 30.49 -25.29 -6.23
C SER A 3 29.21 -24.95 -5.45
N LYS A 4 29.12 -25.34 -4.18
CA LYS A 4 27.99 -24.99 -3.30
C LYS A 4 27.74 -23.47 -3.27
N LYS A 5 28.81 -22.68 -3.33
CA LYS A 5 28.78 -21.21 -3.38
C LYS A 5 28.14 -20.68 -4.68
N ASP A 6 28.40 -21.33 -5.82
CA ASP A 6 27.80 -20.95 -7.10
C ASP A 6 26.32 -21.32 -7.18
N ALA A 7 25.94 -22.44 -6.57
CA ALA A 7 24.53 -22.86 -6.46
C ALA A 7 23.72 -21.89 -5.58
N ASP A 8 24.25 -21.50 -4.42
CA ASP A 8 23.60 -20.55 -3.51
C ASP A 8 23.46 -19.16 -4.14
N LYS A 9 24.48 -18.69 -4.87
CA LYS A 9 24.41 -17.44 -5.63
C LYS A 9 23.33 -17.49 -6.73
N THR A 10 23.29 -18.58 -7.50
CA THR A 10 22.30 -18.74 -8.59
C THR A 10 20.87 -18.69 -8.02
N LYS A 11 20.61 -19.40 -6.92
CA LYS A 11 19.30 -19.41 -6.25
C LYS A 11 18.89 -18.03 -5.74
N ARG A 12 19.83 -17.30 -5.13
CA ARG A 12 19.58 -15.93 -4.66
C ARG A 12 19.19 -15.00 -5.81
N ASP A 13 19.94 -15.05 -6.91
CA ASP A 13 19.69 -14.19 -8.06
C ASP A 13 18.35 -14.52 -8.75
N GLU A 14 17.93 -15.79 -8.72
CA GLU A 14 16.59 -16.22 -9.16
C GLU A 14 15.48 -15.66 -8.25
N GLN A 15 15.63 -15.76 -6.92
CA GLN A 15 14.67 -15.19 -5.97
C GLN A 15 14.51 -13.68 -6.17
N LEU A 16 15.60 -12.95 -6.36
CA LEU A 16 15.57 -11.50 -6.61
C LEU A 16 14.86 -11.15 -7.92
N ARG A 17 15.07 -11.94 -8.99
CA ARG A 17 14.34 -11.76 -10.26
C ARG A 17 12.84 -11.98 -10.09
N THR A 18 12.43 -13.00 -9.37
CA THR A 18 11.00 -13.26 -9.08
C THR A 18 10.37 -12.11 -8.28
N LEU A 19 11.09 -11.57 -7.30
CA LEU A 19 10.61 -10.41 -6.53
C LEU A 19 10.50 -9.17 -7.41
N ALA A 20 11.51 -8.89 -8.24
CA ALA A 20 11.47 -7.75 -9.17
C ALA A 20 10.31 -7.84 -10.16
N ASP A 21 10.07 -9.01 -10.77
CA ASP A 21 8.92 -9.26 -11.65
C ASP A 21 7.58 -9.02 -10.93
N GLY A 22 7.46 -9.48 -9.68
CA GLY A 22 6.28 -9.23 -8.85
C GLY A 22 6.05 -7.74 -8.56
N ALA A 23 7.13 -6.98 -8.28
CA ALA A 23 7.04 -5.54 -8.06
C ALA A 23 6.60 -4.80 -9.34
N THR A 24 7.18 -5.14 -10.49
CA THR A 24 6.80 -4.56 -11.79
C THR A 24 5.31 -4.78 -12.07
N LYS A 25 4.82 -6.02 -11.94
CA LYS A 25 3.41 -6.35 -12.18
C LYS A 25 2.45 -5.67 -11.21
N SER A 26 2.84 -5.53 -9.94
CA SER A 26 2.05 -4.77 -8.97
C SER A 26 1.99 -3.29 -9.31
N PHE A 27 3.09 -2.71 -9.79
CA PHE A 27 3.11 -1.31 -10.23
C PHE A 27 2.24 -1.09 -11.47
N GLU A 28 2.39 -1.92 -12.52
CA GLU A 28 1.57 -1.86 -13.73
C GLU A 28 0.07 -1.98 -13.42
N ASN A 29 -0.29 -2.83 -12.45
CA ASN A 29 -1.67 -2.98 -12.01
C ASN A 29 -2.15 -1.76 -11.21
N ALA A 30 -1.30 -1.15 -10.37
CA ALA A 30 -1.61 0.10 -9.67
C ALA A 30 -1.93 1.22 -10.68
N GLU A 31 -1.06 1.43 -11.68
CA GLU A 31 -1.27 2.47 -12.71
C GLU A 31 -2.56 2.23 -13.52
N ALA A 32 -2.88 0.98 -13.83
CA ALA A 32 -4.12 0.64 -14.50
C ALA A 32 -5.35 0.98 -13.64
N LEU A 33 -5.31 0.63 -12.35
CA LEU A 33 -6.37 0.94 -11.38
C LEU A 33 -6.52 2.44 -11.17
N TYR A 34 -5.42 3.19 -11.06
CA TYR A 34 -5.43 4.65 -10.96
C TYR A 34 -6.14 5.26 -12.18
N ARG A 35 -5.72 4.88 -13.39
CA ARG A 35 -6.30 5.40 -14.63
C ARG A 35 -7.80 5.09 -14.71
N GLU A 36 -8.19 3.86 -14.40
CA GLU A 36 -9.60 3.45 -14.40
C GLU A 36 -10.41 4.21 -13.34
N ALA A 37 -9.84 4.46 -12.17
CA ALA A 37 -10.45 5.28 -11.13
C ALA A 37 -10.71 6.72 -11.60
N THR A 38 -9.74 7.32 -12.31
CA THR A 38 -9.87 8.66 -12.90
C THR A 38 -11.00 8.71 -13.92
N ILE A 39 -11.07 7.75 -14.84
CA ILE A 39 -12.15 7.66 -15.84
C ILE A 39 -13.51 7.54 -15.16
N LEU A 40 -13.63 6.67 -14.14
CA LEU A 40 -14.89 6.50 -13.41
C LEU A 40 -15.32 7.80 -12.73
N ARG A 41 -14.38 8.58 -12.20
CA ARG A 41 -14.68 9.87 -11.58
C ARG A 41 -15.24 10.87 -12.59
N GLU A 42 -14.63 10.97 -13.77
CA GLU A 42 -15.08 11.84 -14.87
C GLU A 42 -16.51 11.51 -15.31
N HIS A 43 -16.95 10.26 -15.11
CA HIS A 43 -18.31 9.80 -15.39
C HIS A 43 -19.23 9.76 -14.15
N GLY A 44 -18.89 10.46 -13.07
CA GLY A 44 -19.73 10.59 -11.87
C GLY A 44 -19.84 9.32 -11.02
N CYS A 45 -18.99 8.32 -11.25
CA CYS A 45 -18.98 7.06 -10.50
C CYS A 45 -18.09 7.15 -9.25
N ALA A 46 -18.35 8.14 -8.38
CA ALA A 46 -17.51 8.51 -7.24
C ALA A 46 -17.15 7.31 -6.33
N SER A 47 -18.14 6.50 -5.92
CA SER A 47 -17.88 5.34 -5.05
C SER A 47 -16.93 4.32 -5.69
N ARG A 48 -17.06 4.08 -7.01
CA ARG A 48 -16.19 3.11 -7.69
C ARG A 48 -14.81 3.69 -7.97
N SER A 49 -14.72 5.00 -8.23
CA SER A 49 -13.44 5.70 -8.31
C SER A 49 -12.67 5.60 -6.99
N LEU A 50 -13.30 5.90 -5.85
CA LEU A 50 -12.68 5.75 -4.53
C LEU A 50 -12.18 4.32 -4.30
N PHE A 51 -13.03 3.34 -4.63
CA PHE A 51 -12.66 1.94 -4.48
C PHE A 51 -11.39 1.60 -5.27
N LEU A 52 -11.32 1.98 -6.55
CA LEU A 52 -10.18 1.67 -7.39
C LEU A 52 -8.90 2.40 -6.95
N HIS A 53 -8.98 3.67 -6.53
CA HIS A 53 -7.83 4.35 -5.93
C HIS A 53 -7.34 3.65 -4.65
N GLN A 54 -8.24 3.11 -3.83
CA GLN A 54 -7.85 2.33 -2.65
C GLN A 54 -7.17 1.00 -3.01
N ILE A 55 -7.64 0.30 -4.05
CA ILE A 55 -7.00 -0.93 -4.52
C ILE A 55 -5.65 -0.64 -5.18
N SER A 56 -5.53 0.47 -5.91
CA SER A 56 -4.28 0.97 -6.46
C SER A 56 -3.24 1.18 -5.37
N LEU A 57 -3.61 1.90 -4.29
CA LEU A 57 -2.78 2.05 -3.10
C LEU A 57 -2.38 0.68 -2.53
N GLU A 58 -3.30 -0.27 -2.40
CA GLU A 58 -2.98 -1.62 -1.91
C GLU A 58 -1.94 -2.35 -2.79
N GLU A 59 -1.95 -2.13 -4.11
CA GLU A 59 -0.93 -2.66 -5.02
C GLU A 59 0.43 -1.98 -4.80
N CYS A 60 0.47 -0.65 -4.61
CA CYS A 60 1.70 0.05 -4.22
C CYS A 60 2.27 -0.51 -2.91
N GLY A 61 1.42 -0.83 -1.94
CA GLY A 61 1.84 -1.45 -0.67
C GLY A 61 2.49 -2.83 -0.84
N LYS A 62 2.18 -3.57 -1.92
CA LYS A 62 2.89 -4.82 -2.23
C LYS A 62 4.32 -4.56 -2.67
N ILE A 63 4.56 -3.49 -3.43
CA ILE A 63 5.91 -3.11 -3.90
C ILE A 63 6.83 -2.90 -2.69
N GLU A 64 6.35 -2.20 -1.64
CA GLU A 64 7.12 -2.00 -0.41
C GLU A 64 7.44 -3.31 0.33
N ILE A 65 6.45 -4.19 0.44
CA ILE A 65 6.65 -5.51 1.05
C ILE A 65 7.71 -6.31 0.27
N ILE A 66 7.63 -6.30 -1.06
CA ILE A 66 8.59 -6.95 -1.96
C ILE A 66 9.98 -6.33 -1.80
N GLY A 67 10.06 -5.01 -1.76
CA GLY A 67 11.31 -4.25 -1.56
C GLY A 67 12.00 -4.60 -0.24
N GLY A 68 11.24 -4.71 0.85
CA GLY A 68 11.76 -5.16 2.15
C GLY A 68 12.33 -6.58 2.10
N TRP A 69 11.69 -7.48 1.35
CA TRP A 69 12.18 -8.85 1.16
C TRP A 69 13.44 -8.89 0.29
N ALA A 70 13.46 -8.16 -0.82
CA ALA A 70 14.62 -8.06 -1.69
C ALA A 70 15.84 -7.49 -0.93
N THR A 71 15.62 -6.44 -0.14
CA THR A 71 16.66 -5.83 0.72
C THR A 71 17.18 -6.83 1.75
N SER A 72 16.30 -7.61 2.38
CA SER A 72 16.69 -8.66 3.33
C SER A 72 17.58 -9.73 2.67
N ILE A 73 17.25 -10.17 1.45
CA ILE A 73 18.07 -11.12 0.67
C ILE A 73 19.44 -10.51 0.35
N LEU A 74 19.49 -9.25 -0.07
CA LEU A 74 20.73 -8.55 -0.41
C LEU A 74 21.63 -8.37 0.82
N ALA A 75 21.04 -8.11 2.00
CA ALA A 75 21.74 -8.03 3.28
C ALA A 75 22.21 -9.40 3.83
N GLY A 76 21.92 -10.50 3.12
CA GLY A 76 22.34 -11.85 3.50
C GLY A 76 21.41 -12.54 4.50
N HIS A 77 20.23 -11.98 4.75
CA HIS A 77 19.20 -12.63 5.56
C HIS A 77 18.47 -13.70 4.75
N LYS A 78 18.10 -14.80 5.41
CA LYS A 78 17.28 -15.84 4.80
C LYS A 78 15.83 -15.37 4.71
N VAL A 79 15.31 -15.28 3.50
CA VAL A 79 13.89 -15.01 3.24
C VAL A 79 13.22 -16.26 2.70
N ASP A 80 12.07 -16.58 3.26
CA ASP A 80 11.24 -17.70 2.83
C ASP A 80 10.19 -17.21 1.83
N VAL A 81 10.56 -17.27 0.54
CA VAL A 81 9.70 -16.85 -0.57
C VAL A 81 8.40 -17.65 -0.65
N SER A 82 8.31 -18.83 -0.04
CA SER A 82 7.07 -19.62 0.00
C SER A 82 5.96 -18.95 0.80
N LYS A 83 6.30 -17.99 1.68
CA LYS A 83 5.33 -17.20 2.45
C LYS A 83 4.74 -16.04 1.65
N LEU A 84 5.29 -15.72 0.48
CA LEU A 84 4.89 -14.56 -0.33
C LEU A 84 3.38 -14.56 -0.64
N PRO A 85 2.76 -15.68 -1.09
CA PRO A 85 1.34 -15.68 -1.43
C PRO A 85 0.44 -15.25 -0.26
N LYS A 86 0.74 -15.73 0.95
CA LYS A 86 -0.04 -15.38 2.15
C LYS A 86 0.03 -13.89 2.47
N VAL A 87 1.21 -13.29 2.34
CA VAL A 87 1.40 -11.85 2.58
C VAL A 87 0.68 -11.03 1.51
N MET A 88 0.70 -11.48 0.25
CA MET A 88 0.06 -10.77 -0.87
C MET A 88 -1.47 -10.76 -0.83
N ILE A 89 -2.09 -11.74 -0.16
CA ILE A 89 -3.56 -11.81 -0.01
C ILE A 89 -4.05 -10.92 1.14
N THR A 90 -3.20 -10.61 2.11
CA THR A 90 -3.64 -9.91 3.32
C THR A 90 -3.78 -8.40 3.04
N HIS A 91 -5.01 -7.90 2.94
CA HIS A 91 -5.27 -6.46 2.71
C HIS A 91 -4.69 -5.58 3.82
N LYS A 92 -4.80 -6.01 5.08
CA LYS A 92 -4.26 -5.28 6.23
C LYS A 92 -2.78 -4.97 6.08
N SER A 93 -1.95 -5.94 5.69
CA SER A 93 -0.50 -5.71 5.55
C SER A 93 -0.16 -4.67 4.48
N LYS A 94 -0.98 -4.54 3.43
CA LYS A 94 -0.76 -3.56 2.35
C LYS A 94 -1.01 -2.13 2.83
N ASN A 95 -2.12 -1.91 3.55
CA ASN A 95 -2.41 -0.60 4.16
C ASN A 95 -1.35 -0.25 5.21
N LEU A 96 -0.92 -1.21 6.02
CA LEU A 96 0.13 -0.95 7.01
C LEU A 96 1.50 -0.66 6.36
N ALA A 97 1.81 -1.27 5.21
CA ALA A 97 3.03 -0.99 4.46
C ALA A 97 2.99 0.41 3.83
N ASN A 98 1.85 0.81 3.30
CA ASN A 98 1.63 2.15 2.74
C ASN A 98 1.86 3.29 3.74
N ALA A 99 1.70 3.05 5.04
CA ALA A 99 1.95 4.07 6.04
C ALA A 99 3.40 4.62 6.02
N TYR A 100 4.36 3.87 5.46
CA TYR A 100 5.74 4.35 5.33
C TYR A 100 5.91 5.49 4.30
N PHE A 101 4.94 5.69 3.41
CA PHE A 101 4.91 6.83 2.49
C PHE A 101 4.23 8.06 3.08
N LEU A 102 3.59 7.94 4.24
CA LEU A 102 2.96 9.08 4.89
C LEU A 102 4.02 10.08 5.39
N PRO A 103 3.69 11.39 5.40
CA PRO A 103 4.51 12.37 6.07
C PRO A 103 4.75 12.00 7.55
N VAL A 104 5.95 12.29 8.03
CA VAL A 104 6.29 12.15 9.45
C VAL A 104 5.49 13.17 10.26
N GLU A 105 4.66 12.68 11.17
CA GLU A 105 3.86 13.52 12.09
C GLU A 105 4.73 14.21 13.15
N ASP A 106 4.19 15.28 13.73
CA ASP A 106 4.92 16.08 14.72
C ASP A 106 5.34 15.29 15.96
N ASP A 107 4.51 14.36 16.44
CA ASP A 107 4.84 13.55 17.61
C ASP A 107 5.97 12.57 17.33
N GLU A 108 5.99 11.97 16.13
CA GLU A 108 7.10 11.14 15.71
C GLU A 108 8.38 11.99 15.55
N ARG A 109 8.27 13.15 14.90
CA ARG A 109 9.38 14.09 14.68
C ARG A 109 10.02 14.51 16.00
N LYS A 110 9.22 14.87 17.01
CA LYS A 110 9.69 15.22 18.36
C LYS A 110 10.42 14.05 19.03
N GLY A 111 9.87 12.84 18.94
CA GLY A 111 10.53 11.63 19.46
C GLY A 111 11.89 11.42 18.82
N ARG A 112 11.98 11.50 17.49
CA ARG A 112 13.25 11.38 16.74
C ARG A 112 14.27 12.45 17.14
N GLN A 113 13.85 13.71 17.23
CA GLN A 113 14.71 14.84 17.61
C GLN A 113 15.27 14.72 19.03
N ASN A 114 14.48 14.17 19.95
CA ASN A 114 14.87 13.98 21.34
C ASN A 114 15.63 12.66 21.60
N GLY A 115 15.83 11.84 20.55
CA GLY A 115 16.42 10.49 20.68
C GLY A 115 15.51 9.48 21.39
N ASP A 116 14.24 9.81 21.63
CA ASP A 116 13.23 8.91 22.18
C ASP A 116 12.62 8.06 21.05
N TRP A 117 13.38 7.05 20.64
CA TRP A 117 12.97 6.11 19.60
C TRP A 117 11.71 5.32 19.98
N LYS A 118 11.45 5.14 21.27
CA LYS A 118 10.24 4.45 21.73
C LYS A 118 9.01 5.31 21.49
N ALA A 119 9.06 6.59 21.84
CA ALA A 119 8.00 7.54 21.56
C ALA A 119 7.78 7.72 20.06
N ALA A 120 8.86 7.87 19.28
CA ALA A 120 8.79 7.98 17.82
C ALA A 120 8.08 6.76 17.20
N HIS A 121 8.48 5.54 17.60
CA HIS A 121 7.87 4.31 17.10
C HIS A 121 6.40 4.17 17.52
N ALA A 122 6.05 4.57 18.75
CA ALA A 122 4.66 4.56 19.21
C ALA A 122 3.78 5.53 18.41
N ALA A 123 4.28 6.73 18.12
CA ALA A 123 3.58 7.71 17.28
C ALA A 123 3.35 7.19 15.85
N PHE A 124 4.39 6.62 15.23
CA PHE A 124 4.26 6.03 13.89
C PHE A 124 3.26 4.86 13.87
N ASN A 125 3.30 3.97 14.86
CA ASN A 125 2.33 2.86 14.94
C ASN A 125 0.89 3.35 15.06
N LYS A 126 0.66 4.43 15.83
CA LYS A 126 -0.67 5.06 15.93
C LYS A 126 -1.13 5.61 14.58
N GLN A 127 -0.28 6.34 13.87
CA GLN A 127 -0.59 6.85 12.52
C GLN A 127 -0.91 5.70 11.55
N LYS A 128 -0.09 4.65 11.58
CA LYS A 128 -0.26 3.45 10.74
C LYS A 128 -1.59 2.73 11.01
N ASP A 129 -1.97 2.56 12.27
CA ASP A 129 -3.24 1.90 12.64
C ASP A 129 -4.44 2.75 12.24
N GLN A 130 -4.35 4.08 12.41
CA GLN A 130 -5.37 5.02 11.97
C GLN A 130 -5.55 5.00 10.45
N PHE A 131 -4.45 5.09 9.70
CA PHE A 131 -4.46 5.01 8.24
C PHE A 131 -5.11 3.72 7.74
N HIS A 132 -4.78 2.58 8.37
CA HIS A 132 -5.40 1.31 8.04
C HIS A 132 -6.92 1.31 8.27
N LEU A 133 -7.36 1.84 9.42
CA LEU A 133 -8.78 1.91 9.77
C LEU A 133 -9.55 2.78 8.78
N GLU A 134 -9.05 3.97 8.48
CA GLU A 134 -9.66 4.92 7.54
C GLU A 134 -9.73 4.32 6.13
N SER A 135 -8.62 3.80 5.63
CA SER A 135 -8.54 3.17 4.31
C SER A 135 -9.51 1.99 4.18
N ASN A 136 -9.59 1.13 5.20
CA ASN A 136 -10.48 -0.02 5.17
C ASN A 136 -11.96 0.38 5.29
N THR A 137 -12.26 1.41 6.08
CA THR A 137 -13.61 1.98 6.21
C THR A 137 -14.08 2.59 4.91
N ALA A 138 -13.26 3.46 4.29
CA ALA A 138 -13.56 4.08 3.02
C ALA A 138 -13.74 3.04 1.91
N LYS A 139 -12.85 2.04 1.83
CA LYS A 139 -12.97 0.92 0.90
C LYS A 139 -14.32 0.22 1.01
N ASN A 140 -14.70 -0.19 2.22
CA ASN A 140 -15.93 -0.94 2.43
C ASN A 140 -17.16 -0.08 2.14
N ALA A 141 -17.17 1.18 2.59
CA ALA A 141 -18.23 2.14 2.31
C ALA A 141 -18.40 2.41 0.81
N SER A 142 -17.32 2.32 0.03
CA SER A 142 -17.33 2.54 -1.41
C SER A 142 -17.83 1.34 -2.23
N LEU A 143 -17.88 0.15 -1.61
CA LEU A 143 -18.21 -1.10 -2.29
C LEU A 143 -19.57 -1.66 -1.87
N TYR A 144 -19.83 -1.72 -0.57
CA TYR A 144 -20.95 -2.45 0.02
C TYR A 144 -22.05 -1.52 0.51
N VAL A 145 -23.31 -1.98 0.38
CA VAL A 145 -24.44 -1.40 1.12
C VAL A 145 -24.21 -1.70 2.60
N ASP A 146 -24.35 -0.67 3.43
CA ASP A 146 -24.18 -0.79 4.88
C ASP A 146 -25.53 -0.69 5.59
N PHE A 147 -25.59 -1.18 6.82
CA PHE A 147 -26.75 -1.01 7.71
C PHE A 147 -26.28 -0.36 9.00
N ALA A 148 -26.51 0.95 9.11
CA ALA A 148 -26.13 1.75 10.25
C ALA A 148 -27.31 2.63 10.67
N ASN A 149 -27.50 2.82 11.98
CA ASN A 149 -28.61 3.59 12.53
C ASN A 149 -29.98 3.14 11.99
N GLU A 150 -30.17 1.81 11.93
CA GLU A 150 -31.41 1.17 11.47
C GLU A 150 -31.80 1.47 10.01
N THR A 151 -30.88 2.01 9.20
CA THR A 151 -31.12 2.40 7.81
C THR A 151 -30.09 1.77 6.88
N PHE A 152 -30.56 1.27 5.72
CA PHE A 152 -29.66 0.84 4.65
C PHE A 152 -29.10 2.06 3.92
N THR A 153 -27.79 2.08 3.72
CA THR A 153 -27.11 3.16 3.01
C THR A 153 -26.28 2.59 1.86
N MET A 154 -26.50 3.08 0.66
CA MET A 154 -25.73 2.74 -0.52
C MET A 154 -24.39 3.50 -0.56
N PRO A 155 -23.37 2.97 -1.23
CA PRO A 155 -22.09 3.67 -1.39
C PRO A 155 -22.22 5.09 -1.95
N SER A 156 -23.16 5.33 -2.87
CA SER A 156 -23.39 6.65 -3.49
C SER A 156 -23.93 7.70 -2.52
N GLU A 157 -24.48 7.28 -1.37
CA GLU A 157 -24.98 8.18 -0.33
C GLU A 157 -23.89 8.52 0.71
N ARG A 158 -22.77 7.78 0.70
CA ARG A 158 -21.66 7.95 1.66
C ARG A 158 -20.43 8.58 1.06
N ILE A 159 -20.09 8.19 -0.17
CA ILE A 159 -18.87 8.64 -0.83
C ILE A 159 -19.13 10.00 -1.49
N THR A 160 -18.38 11.00 -1.08
CA THR A 160 -18.41 12.35 -1.65
C THR A 160 -17.26 12.57 -2.63
N ASP A 161 -17.40 13.55 -3.53
CA ASP A 161 -16.32 13.92 -4.46
C ASP A 161 -15.05 14.39 -3.75
N GLU A 162 -15.18 14.99 -2.56
CA GLU A 162 -14.06 15.38 -1.70
C GLU A 162 -13.27 14.16 -1.23
N MET A 163 -13.95 13.10 -0.76
CA MET A 163 -13.28 11.86 -0.40
C MET A 163 -12.56 11.21 -1.59
N VAL A 164 -13.13 11.33 -2.80
CA VAL A 164 -12.49 10.85 -4.03
C VAL A 164 -11.27 11.70 -4.38
N GLU A 165 -11.34 13.02 -4.24
CA GLU A 165 -10.20 13.92 -4.45
C GLU A 165 -9.04 13.57 -3.52
N GLU A 166 -9.31 13.45 -2.22
CA GLU A 166 -8.30 13.15 -1.21
C GLU A 166 -7.57 11.83 -1.49
N ILE A 167 -8.31 10.77 -1.81
CA ILE A 167 -7.69 9.47 -2.11
C ILE A 167 -6.97 9.49 -3.46
N SER A 168 -7.48 10.22 -4.45
CA SER A 168 -6.87 10.35 -5.77
C SER A 168 -5.51 11.04 -5.66
N GLN A 169 -5.44 12.14 -4.92
CA GLN A 169 -4.20 12.86 -4.66
C GLN A 169 -3.22 11.98 -3.88
N ARG A 170 -3.68 11.26 -2.84
CA ARG A 170 -2.82 10.34 -2.10
C ARG A 170 -2.27 9.22 -2.97
N ASN A 171 -3.10 8.63 -3.83
CA ASN A 171 -2.69 7.59 -4.76
C ASN A 171 -1.64 8.11 -5.75
N HIS A 172 -1.85 9.33 -6.26
CA HIS A 172 -0.90 10.01 -7.15
C HIS A 172 0.46 10.21 -6.48
N ASP A 173 0.47 10.68 -5.23
CA ASP A 173 1.69 10.89 -4.45
C ASP A 173 2.45 9.57 -4.21
N PHE A 174 1.72 8.47 -4.00
CA PHE A 174 2.28 7.15 -3.66
C PHE A 174 2.81 6.40 -4.87
N GLU A 175 2.21 6.58 -6.05
CA GLU A 175 2.78 6.07 -7.31
C GLU A 175 4.11 6.77 -7.67
N GLY A 176 4.45 7.86 -6.99
CA GLY A 176 5.69 8.58 -7.24
C GLY A 176 5.64 9.36 -8.55
N VAL A 177 4.45 9.68 -9.07
CA VAL A 177 4.26 10.69 -10.12
C VAL A 177 4.45 12.08 -9.52
N LYS A 178 5.58 12.31 -8.84
CA LYS A 178 6.11 13.65 -8.73
C LYS A 178 6.51 14.02 -10.15
N ASN A 179 5.70 14.85 -10.78
CA ASN A 179 6.06 15.52 -12.02
C ASN A 179 7.54 15.92 -11.93
N PHE A 180 8.39 15.25 -12.70
CA PHE A 180 9.70 15.78 -13.04
C PHE A 180 9.42 16.97 -13.96
N VAL A 181 9.11 18.12 -13.36
CA VAL A 181 9.16 19.43 -14.01
C VAL A 181 10.32 20.18 -13.39
#